data_AF-A0A9R1DLD2-F1
#
_entry.id   AF-A0A9R1DLD2-F1
#
_cell.length_a   1.000
_cell.length_b   1.000
_cell.length_c   1.000
_cell.angle_alpha   90.00
_cell.angle_beta   90.00
_cell.angle_gamma   90.00
#
_symmetry.space_group_name_H-M   'P 1'
#
loop_
_entity.id
_entity.type
_entity.pdbx_description
1 polymer ?
#
loop_
_entity_poly.entity_id
_entity_poly.type
_entity_poly.pdbx_seq_one_letter_code
_entity_poly.pdbx_strand_id
1 'polypeptide(L)'
;MGSSYGWLITADERSNLILVNPATGAQIAMPPPETMNNVRLRYTEKGVLDGYDVLYMDLLSSDFDTETEPYHLTLEEARFFFYERVVLSCDPSQGNCMVLRIQLPNSQLSYTRVGDTKWTWIGGKGNCWEYQDILYNNNDGLFYGVRGEGQVDSINLNGISAEVKVILKSIISYQAHSRYIVQAPWGDFFQIWRHDKYNKENGRTEWVADKFFVYKIDFVGQKIIETNNLQDHAMFIGFNNSFLLPVKDFPALVPNSIYHTDDLLDYIYCHRFSLRQVVIFNMEDGSFIELSPPSSNSRLNWPPPVWIQPSLA
;
A
#
# COMPACT_ATOMS: atom_id res chain seq x y z
N MET A 1 -2.82 -1.52 6.65
CA MET A 1 -3.28 -2.53 5.66
C MET A 1 -4.72 -2.20 5.34
N GLY A 2 -5.04 -1.95 4.06
CA GLY A 2 -6.27 -1.27 3.64
C GLY A 2 -7.49 -2.18 3.48
N SER A 3 -8.31 -1.91 2.46
CA SER A 3 -9.51 -2.66 2.11
C SER A 3 -9.64 -2.86 0.61
N SER A 4 -10.37 -3.91 0.21
CA SER A 4 -10.69 -4.21 -1.18
C SER A 4 -11.86 -5.19 -1.26
N TYR A 5 -12.74 -5.04 -2.25
CA TYR A 5 -13.90 -5.92 -2.48
C TYR A 5 -14.80 -6.12 -1.25
N GLY A 6 -14.98 -5.08 -0.43
CA GLY A 6 -15.74 -5.17 0.83
C GLY A 6 -15.03 -5.93 1.96
N TRP A 7 -13.77 -6.35 1.78
CA TRP A 7 -12.94 -6.97 2.81
C TRP A 7 -11.95 -5.97 3.38
N LEU A 8 -11.79 -5.98 4.70
CA LEU A 8 -10.69 -5.33 5.40
C LEU A 8 -9.47 -6.26 5.42
N ILE A 9 -8.30 -5.70 5.12
CA ILE A 9 -7.02 -6.41 5.17
C ILE A 9 -6.33 -5.98 6.46
N THR A 10 -6.09 -6.91 7.39
CA THR A 10 -5.52 -6.62 8.70
C THR A 10 -4.57 -7.72 9.16
N ALA A 11 -3.93 -7.56 10.31
CA ALA A 11 -3.15 -8.63 10.94
C ALA A 11 -3.46 -8.78 12.44
N ASP A 12 -3.37 -10.00 12.94
CA ASP A 12 -3.54 -10.33 14.36
C ASP A 12 -2.32 -9.93 15.21
N GLU A 13 -2.33 -10.22 16.51
CA GLU A 13 -1.23 -9.92 17.44
C GLU A 13 0.10 -10.61 17.11
N ARG A 14 0.07 -11.68 16.30
CA ARG A 14 1.24 -12.40 15.80
C ARG A 14 1.67 -11.93 14.41
N SER A 15 1.05 -10.91 13.85
CA SER A 15 1.29 -10.45 12.48
C SER A 15 0.89 -11.48 11.41
N ASN A 16 -0.05 -12.37 11.70
CA ASN A 16 -0.70 -13.16 10.65
C ASN A 16 -1.67 -12.25 9.90
N LEU A 17 -1.53 -12.17 8.58
CA LEU A 17 -2.43 -11.42 7.72
C LEU A 17 -3.78 -12.15 7.63
N ILE A 18 -4.87 -11.41 7.85
CA ILE A 18 -6.24 -11.91 7.86
C ILE A 18 -7.10 -10.95 7.03
N LEU A 19 -7.90 -11.49 6.14
CA LEU A 19 -8.96 -10.77 5.43
C LEU A 19 -10.24 -10.92 6.23
N VAL A 20 -10.89 -9.80 6.57
CA VAL A 20 -12.12 -9.76 7.38
C VAL A 20 -13.23 -9.07 6.61
N ASN A 21 -14.36 -9.74 6.41
CA ASN A 21 -15.55 -9.11 5.86
C ASN A 21 -16.38 -8.53 7.03
N PRO A 22 -16.44 -7.20 7.20
CA PRO A 22 -17.10 -6.59 8.35
C PRO A 22 -18.64 -6.75 8.32
N ALA A 23 -19.24 -7.00 7.15
CA ALA A 23 -20.68 -7.16 7.02
C ALA A 23 -21.14 -8.58 7.39
N THR A 24 -20.35 -9.60 7.03
CA THR A 24 -20.70 -11.02 7.26
C THR A 24 -19.98 -11.66 8.44
N GLY A 25 -18.89 -11.04 8.91
CA GLY A 25 -18.01 -11.61 9.93
C GLY A 25 -17.09 -12.73 9.40
N ALA A 26 -17.12 -13.02 8.08
CA ALA A 26 -16.26 -14.01 7.47
C ALA A 26 -14.78 -13.61 7.57
N GLN A 27 -13.91 -14.59 7.77
CA GLN A 27 -12.46 -14.38 7.90
C GLN A 27 -11.69 -15.38 7.05
N ILE A 28 -10.62 -14.92 6.42
CA ILE A 28 -9.73 -15.75 5.60
C ILE A 28 -8.30 -15.46 6.05
N ALA A 29 -7.65 -16.48 6.62
CA ALA A 29 -6.25 -16.39 7.04
C ALA A 29 -5.31 -16.59 5.84
N MET A 30 -4.27 -15.75 5.76
CA MET A 30 -3.19 -15.88 4.79
C MET A 30 -2.02 -16.69 5.39
N PRO A 31 -1.04 -17.14 4.59
CA PRO A 31 0.11 -17.86 5.12
C PRO A 31 0.83 -17.06 6.23
N PRO A 32 1.21 -17.71 7.33
CA PRO A 32 1.76 -17.03 8.49
C PRO A 32 3.21 -16.58 8.25
N PRO A 33 3.75 -15.62 9.04
CA PRO A 33 5.07 -15.05 8.82
C PRO A 33 6.24 -16.03 8.74
N GLU A 34 6.20 -17.15 9.45
CA GLU A 34 7.24 -18.19 9.40
C GLU A 34 7.38 -18.87 8.03
N THR A 35 6.39 -18.71 7.15
CA THR A 35 6.44 -19.23 5.77
C THR A 35 7.16 -18.28 4.82
N MET A 36 7.51 -17.08 5.30
CA MET A 36 8.27 -16.10 4.54
C MET A 36 9.75 -16.47 4.57
N ASN A 37 10.34 -16.49 3.39
CA ASN A 37 11.72 -16.88 3.13
C ASN A 37 12.76 -16.18 4.05
N ASN A 38 12.62 -14.87 4.25
CA ASN A 38 13.55 -14.03 5.02
C ASN A 38 13.18 -13.87 6.49
N VAL A 39 12.25 -14.67 7.03
CA VAL A 39 11.78 -14.55 8.42
C VAL A 39 12.19 -15.79 9.21
N ARG A 40 12.67 -15.57 10.44
CA ARG A 40 12.94 -16.62 11.42
C ARG A 40 12.17 -16.32 12.70
N LEU A 41 11.67 -17.37 13.34
CA LEU A 41 10.97 -17.27 14.62
C LEU A 41 11.99 -17.08 15.74
N ARG A 42 11.78 -16.07 16.59
CA ARG A 42 12.61 -15.81 17.76
C ARG A 42 11.88 -16.22 19.03
N TYR A 43 12.60 -16.91 19.91
CA TYR A 43 12.10 -17.44 21.17
C TYR A 43 12.95 -16.95 22.34
N THR A 44 12.29 -16.67 23.45
CA THR A 44 12.95 -16.45 24.75
C THR A 44 13.72 -17.70 25.20
N GLU A 45 14.61 -17.55 26.18
CA GLU A 45 15.30 -18.67 26.83
C GLU A 45 14.35 -19.74 27.40
N LYS A 46 13.09 -19.37 27.69
CA LYS A 46 12.04 -20.28 28.19
C LYS A 46 11.26 -20.98 27.07
N GLY A 47 11.63 -20.80 25.81
CA GLY A 47 10.98 -21.40 24.65
C GLY A 47 9.64 -20.75 24.26
N VAL A 48 9.35 -19.55 24.77
CA VAL A 48 8.15 -18.78 24.39
C VAL A 48 8.48 -17.89 23.19
N LEU A 49 7.67 -17.94 22.14
CA LEU A 49 7.81 -17.07 20.96
C LEU A 49 7.66 -15.60 21.37
N ASP A 50 8.69 -14.79 21.09
CA ASP A 50 8.71 -13.35 21.45
C ASP A 50 8.82 -12.41 20.26
N GLY A 51 9.08 -12.93 19.05
CA GLY A 51 9.23 -12.09 17.88
C GLY A 51 9.76 -12.80 16.66
N TYR A 52 10.27 -12.00 15.75
CA TYR A 52 10.80 -12.41 14.46
C TYR A 52 12.16 -11.78 14.22
N ASP A 53 13.07 -12.56 13.65
CA ASP A 53 14.30 -12.06 13.07
C ASP A 53 14.11 -11.99 11.55
N VAL A 54 14.16 -10.77 11.01
CA VAL A 54 13.97 -10.51 9.58
C VAL A 54 15.33 -10.27 8.93
N LEU A 55 15.72 -11.20 8.06
CA LEU A 55 16.99 -11.17 7.35
C LEU A 55 16.93 -10.18 6.19
N TYR A 56 18.07 -9.56 5.92
CA TYR A 56 18.28 -8.85 4.67
C TYR A 56 18.27 -9.83 3.50
N MET A 57 17.68 -9.42 2.38
CA MET A 57 17.75 -10.17 1.13
C MET A 57 18.79 -9.49 0.24
N ASP A 58 19.76 -10.25 -0.24
CA ASP A 58 20.71 -9.78 -1.23
C ASP A 58 20.00 -9.65 -2.59
N LEU A 59 19.80 -8.39 -2.98
CA LEU A 59 19.07 -8.00 -4.18
C LEU A 59 19.78 -8.40 -5.49
N LEU A 60 21.06 -8.77 -5.43
CA LEU A 60 21.88 -9.16 -6.58
C LEU A 60 21.98 -10.67 -6.73
N SER A 61 22.21 -11.40 -5.64
CA SER A 61 22.34 -12.87 -5.68
C SER A 61 21.01 -13.61 -5.55
N SER A 62 19.93 -12.91 -5.15
CA SER A 62 18.63 -13.52 -4.87
C SER A 62 18.67 -14.54 -3.74
N ASP A 63 19.60 -14.32 -2.80
CA ASP A 63 19.80 -15.09 -1.58
C ASP A 63 19.64 -14.17 -0.36
N PHE A 64 19.79 -14.71 0.86
CA PHE A 64 19.76 -13.90 2.08
C PHE A 64 21.15 -13.41 2.42
N ASP A 65 21.25 -12.15 2.83
CA ASP A 65 22.44 -11.67 3.49
C ASP A 65 22.43 -12.19 4.94
N THR A 66 23.25 -13.21 5.19
CA THR A 66 23.46 -13.79 6.52
C THR A 66 24.61 -13.15 7.28
N GLU A 67 25.34 -12.23 6.65
CA GLU A 67 26.45 -11.50 7.28
C GLU A 67 25.95 -10.26 8.02
N THR A 68 24.90 -9.60 7.49
CA THR A 68 24.25 -8.46 8.12
C THR A 68 23.35 -8.88 9.28
N GLU A 69 23.42 -8.13 10.39
CA GLU A 69 22.57 -8.34 11.57
C GLU A 69 21.07 -8.19 11.20
N PRO A 70 20.22 -9.16 11.58
CA PRO A 70 18.79 -9.13 11.24
C PRO A 70 18.04 -8.02 11.98
N TYR A 71 16.88 -7.64 11.44
CA TYR A 71 15.94 -6.83 12.19
C TYR A 71 15.23 -7.67 13.24
N HIS A 72 15.41 -7.29 14.49
CA HIS A 72 14.79 -7.89 15.65
C HIS A 72 13.43 -7.25 15.94
N LEU A 73 12.35 -7.86 15.49
CA LEU A 73 10.99 -7.33 15.62
C LEU A 73 10.21 -8.08 16.69
N THR A 74 9.42 -7.39 17.50
CA THR A 74 8.38 -8.03 18.30
C THR A 74 7.27 -8.59 17.40
N LEU A 75 6.43 -9.47 17.96
CA LEU A 75 5.28 -10.04 17.24
C LEU A 75 4.35 -8.97 16.66
N GLU A 76 4.20 -7.84 17.35
CA GLU A 76 3.33 -6.76 16.92
C GLU A 76 3.98 -5.89 15.85
N GLU A 77 5.25 -5.52 16.02
CA GLU A 77 6.02 -4.66 15.11
C GLU A 77 6.18 -5.29 13.72
N ALA A 78 6.23 -6.62 13.65
CA ALA A 78 6.45 -7.37 12.42
C ALA A 78 5.43 -7.04 11.32
N ARG A 79 4.17 -6.73 11.68
CA ARG A 79 3.11 -6.40 10.71
C ARG A 79 3.45 -5.20 9.84
N PHE A 80 4.22 -4.25 10.36
CA PHE A 80 4.62 -3.03 9.65
C PHE A 80 5.73 -3.32 8.64
N PHE A 81 6.57 -4.32 8.91
CA PHE A 81 7.59 -4.79 7.99
C PHE A 81 7.02 -5.74 6.93
N PHE A 82 6.10 -6.62 7.32
CA PHE A 82 5.60 -7.66 6.43
C PHE A 82 4.58 -7.17 5.41
N TYR A 83 3.83 -6.12 5.72
CA TYR A 83 2.66 -5.71 4.94
C TYR A 83 2.59 -4.19 4.76
N GLU A 84 3.52 -3.66 3.98
CA GLU A 84 3.53 -2.24 3.62
C GLU A 84 2.29 -1.88 2.79
N ARG A 85 2.05 -2.68 1.75
CA ARG A 85 0.84 -2.65 0.92
C ARG A 85 0.36 -4.07 0.67
N VAL A 86 -0.95 -4.24 0.53
CA VAL A 86 -1.55 -5.52 0.15
C VAL A 86 -2.69 -5.25 -0.82
N VAL A 87 -2.68 -5.93 -1.96
CA VAL A 87 -3.71 -5.81 -2.99
C VAL A 87 -4.22 -7.18 -3.38
N LEU A 88 -5.54 -7.27 -3.53
CA LEU A 88 -6.26 -8.47 -3.95
C LEU A 88 -6.59 -8.38 -5.44
N SER A 89 -6.53 -9.49 -6.16
CA SER A 89 -6.95 -9.54 -7.56
C SER A 89 -8.46 -9.60 -7.75
N CYS A 90 -9.20 -10.14 -6.78
CA CYS A 90 -10.66 -10.25 -6.84
C CYS A 90 -11.24 -10.45 -5.43
N ASP A 91 -12.55 -10.64 -5.34
CA ASP A 91 -13.19 -11.04 -4.08
C ASP A 91 -12.58 -12.37 -3.58
N PRO A 92 -11.94 -12.38 -2.40
CA PRO A 92 -11.25 -13.56 -1.87
C PRO A 92 -12.20 -14.72 -1.54
N SER A 93 -13.52 -14.49 -1.47
CA SER A 93 -14.52 -15.54 -1.27
C SER A 93 -14.83 -16.37 -2.52
N GLN A 94 -14.54 -15.84 -3.73
CA GLN A 94 -14.89 -16.49 -4.99
C GLN A 94 -13.83 -17.48 -5.50
N GLY A 95 -12.72 -17.64 -4.75
CA GLY A 95 -11.62 -18.52 -5.10
C GLY A 95 -10.66 -17.93 -6.14
N ASN A 96 -9.46 -18.49 -6.23
CA ASN A 96 -8.37 -18.06 -7.13
C ASN A 96 -7.95 -16.58 -7.00
N CYS A 97 -8.21 -15.95 -5.86
CA CYS A 97 -7.75 -14.60 -5.58
C CYS A 97 -6.25 -14.60 -5.29
N MET A 98 -5.51 -13.82 -6.07
CA MET A 98 -4.09 -13.54 -5.87
C MET A 98 -3.95 -12.38 -4.89
N VAL A 99 -3.04 -12.52 -3.95
CA VAL A 99 -2.69 -11.52 -2.95
C VAL A 99 -1.25 -11.11 -3.21
N LEU A 100 -1.04 -9.87 -3.64
CA LEU A 100 0.28 -9.28 -3.82
C LEU A 100 0.54 -8.32 -2.66
N ARG A 101 1.76 -8.34 -2.11
CA ARG A 101 2.16 -7.41 -1.06
C ARG A 101 3.49 -6.74 -1.36
N ILE A 102 3.65 -5.55 -0.77
CA ILE A 102 4.94 -4.88 -0.60
C ILE A 102 5.42 -5.15 0.83
N GLN A 103 6.70 -5.49 1.00
CA GLN A 103 7.32 -5.81 2.29
C GLN A 103 8.69 -5.14 2.45
N LEU A 104 9.05 -4.81 3.68
CA LEU A 104 10.39 -4.38 4.06
C LEU A 104 11.32 -5.59 4.33
N PRO A 105 12.66 -5.41 4.27
CA PRO A 105 13.36 -4.19 3.84
C PRO A 105 13.29 -3.98 2.31
N ASN A 106 13.54 -2.74 1.88
CA ASN A 106 13.64 -2.32 0.46
C ASN A 106 12.34 -2.43 -0.36
N SER A 107 11.18 -2.49 0.29
CA SER A 107 9.85 -2.48 -0.35
C SER A 107 9.72 -3.45 -1.53
N GLN A 108 9.98 -4.72 -1.23
CA GLN A 108 10.02 -5.83 -2.18
C GLN A 108 8.65 -6.50 -2.35
N LEU A 109 8.50 -7.29 -3.41
CA LEU A 109 7.24 -7.97 -3.71
C LEU A 109 7.24 -9.45 -3.34
N SER A 110 6.16 -9.87 -2.70
CA SER A 110 5.81 -11.28 -2.51
C SER A 110 4.34 -11.49 -2.80
N TYR A 111 3.98 -12.68 -3.25
CA TYR A 111 2.60 -13.02 -3.54
C TYR A 111 2.22 -14.39 -3.01
N THR A 112 0.92 -14.60 -2.89
CA THR A 112 0.30 -15.88 -2.56
C THR A 112 -1.09 -15.94 -3.17
N ARG A 113 -1.69 -17.12 -3.23
CA ARG A 113 -3.11 -17.27 -3.56
C ARG A 113 -3.90 -17.53 -2.28
N VAL A 114 -5.15 -17.06 -2.22
CA VAL A 114 -6.07 -17.44 -1.15
C VAL A 114 -6.17 -18.97 -1.08
N GLY A 115 -5.80 -19.54 0.07
CA GLY A 115 -5.76 -20.99 0.31
C GLY A 115 -4.37 -21.63 0.18
N ASP A 116 -3.37 -20.91 -0.34
CA ASP A 116 -1.98 -21.38 -0.31
C ASP A 116 -1.44 -21.38 1.12
N THR A 117 -0.34 -22.12 1.34
CA THR A 117 0.29 -22.28 2.66
C THR A 117 1.60 -21.51 2.81
N LYS A 118 2.04 -20.77 1.77
CA LYS A 118 3.31 -20.02 1.80
C LYS A 118 3.28 -18.78 0.92
N TRP A 119 4.18 -17.86 1.23
CA TRP A 119 4.47 -16.71 0.38
C TRP A 119 5.55 -17.06 -0.64
N THR A 120 5.38 -16.56 -1.87
CA THR A 120 6.38 -16.67 -2.93
C THR A 120 6.98 -15.29 -3.19
N TRP A 121 8.27 -15.16 -2.95
CA TRP A 121 9.03 -13.94 -3.23
C TRP A 121 9.26 -13.79 -4.74
N ILE A 122 9.12 -12.58 -5.26
CA ILE A 122 9.35 -12.26 -6.69
C ILE A 122 10.83 -11.94 -6.96
N GLY A 123 11.64 -11.68 -5.92
CA GLY A 123 13.07 -11.39 -6.11
C GLY A 123 13.84 -12.55 -6.76
N GLY A 124 14.95 -12.21 -7.42
CA GLY A 124 15.46 -13.04 -8.51
C GLY A 124 15.81 -12.26 -9.77
N LYS A 125 15.00 -11.25 -10.07
CA LYS A 125 14.98 -10.56 -11.36
C LYS A 125 15.49 -9.13 -11.16
N GLY A 126 16.81 -9.01 -11.07
CA GLY A 126 17.57 -7.80 -10.77
C GLY A 126 16.78 -6.52 -11.02
N ASN A 127 16.46 -5.83 -9.92
CA ASN A 127 15.67 -4.60 -9.79
C ASN A 127 14.23 -4.73 -9.24
N CYS A 128 13.69 -5.84 -8.74
CA CYS A 128 12.32 -5.85 -8.17
C CYS A 128 12.24 -5.35 -6.69
N TRP A 129 12.54 -4.07 -6.44
CA TRP A 129 12.54 -3.42 -5.11
C TRP A 129 12.14 -1.94 -5.23
N GLU A 130 12.01 -1.22 -4.11
CA GLU A 130 11.59 0.19 -4.00
C GLU A 130 10.15 0.49 -4.48
N TYR A 131 9.24 -0.48 -4.38
CA TYR A 131 7.82 -0.26 -4.68
C TYR A 131 7.17 0.62 -3.60
N GLN A 132 6.36 1.60 -3.99
CA GLN A 132 5.61 2.45 -3.05
C GLN A 132 4.10 2.17 -3.06
N ASP A 133 3.58 1.77 -4.22
CA ASP A 133 2.18 1.40 -4.36
C ASP A 133 2.01 0.35 -5.46
N ILE A 134 0.93 -0.42 -5.34
CA ILE A 134 0.56 -1.48 -6.27
C ILE A 134 -0.94 -1.39 -6.56
N LEU A 135 -1.34 -1.77 -7.78
CA LEU A 135 -2.74 -1.91 -8.17
C LEU A 135 -2.95 -3.22 -8.92
N TYR A 136 -4.18 -3.71 -8.95
CA TYR A 136 -4.60 -4.79 -9.84
C TYR A 136 -5.59 -4.27 -10.87
N ASN A 137 -5.37 -4.60 -12.15
CA ASN A 137 -6.25 -4.24 -13.25
C ASN A 137 -7.10 -5.45 -13.65
N ASN A 138 -8.42 -5.34 -13.45
CA ASN A 138 -9.37 -6.39 -13.80
C ASN A 138 -9.49 -6.63 -15.32
N ASN A 139 -9.11 -5.65 -16.16
CA ASN A 139 -9.30 -5.74 -17.61
C ASN A 139 -8.30 -6.66 -18.31
N ASP A 140 -7.05 -6.71 -17.84
CA ASP A 140 -5.99 -7.55 -18.39
C ASP A 140 -5.46 -8.62 -17.41
N GLY A 141 -5.90 -8.57 -16.15
CA GLY A 141 -5.52 -9.53 -15.12
C GLY A 141 -4.08 -9.36 -14.64
N LEU A 142 -3.52 -8.16 -14.75
CA LEU A 142 -2.16 -7.82 -14.34
C LEU A 142 -2.14 -6.94 -13.09
N PHE A 143 -1.07 -7.09 -12.31
CA PHE A 143 -0.72 -6.12 -11.29
C PHE A 143 0.19 -5.06 -11.89
N TYR A 144 0.14 -3.85 -11.33
CA TYR A 144 1.07 -2.77 -11.66
C TYR A 144 1.68 -2.24 -10.38
N GLY A 145 2.99 -2.05 -10.37
CA GLY A 145 3.71 -1.45 -9.23
C GLY A 145 4.41 -0.18 -9.64
N VAL A 146 4.25 0.88 -8.84
CA VAL A 146 5.03 2.12 -8.98
C VAL A 146 6.15 2.15 -7.96
N ARG A 147 7.32 2.62 -8.39
CA ARG A 147 8.52 2.71 -7.56
C ARG A 147 8.82 4.14 -7.12
N GLY A 148 9.74 4.28 -6.16
CA GLY A 148 10.21 5.56 -5.63
C GLY A 148 10.79 6.52 -6.67
N GLU A 149 11.21 6.03 -7.84
CA GLU A 149 11.70 6.85 -8.96
C GLU A 149 10.65 7.10 -10.06
N GLY A 150 9.39 6.76 -9.81
CA GLY A 150 8.28 6.91 -10.76
C GLY A 150 8.25 5.85 -11.88
N GLN A 151 9.18 4.91 -11.89
CA GLN A 151 9.11 3.72 -12.76
C GLN A 151 7.82 2.93 -12.47
N VAL A 152 7.21 2.39 -13.52
CA VAL A 152 6.06 1.47 -13.39
C VAL A 152 6.37 0.15 -14.04
N ASP A 153 6.08 -0.93 -13.31
CA ASP A 153 6.19 -2.30 -13.80
C ASP A 153 4.81 -2.94 -13.94
N SER A 154 4.61 -3.72 -14.99
CA SER A 154 3.55 -4.72 -15.04
C SER A 154 4.06 -6.03 -14.43
N ILE A 155 3.25 -6.68 -13.62
CA ILE A 155 3.54 -7.90 -12.88
C ILE A 155 2.46 -8.93 -13.24
N ASN A 156 2.85 -9.97 -13.97
CA ASN A 156 1.99 -11.09 -14.34
C ASN A 156 2.24 -12.28 -13.41
N LEU A 157 1.21 -12.70 -12.68
CA LEU A 157 1.26 -13.81 -11.74
C LEU A 157 0.50 -15.06 -12.22
N ASN A 158 0.02 -15.08 -13.47
CA ASN A 158 -0.77 -16.18 -14.02
C ASN A 158 0.07 -17.36 -14.51
N GLY A 159 1.39 -17.18 -14.63
CA GLY A 159 2.33 -18.21 -15.06
C GLY A 159 2.88 -19.08 -13.93
N ILE A 160 3.80 -19.99 -14.27
CA ILE A 160 4.54 -20.83 -13.31
C ILE A 160 5.44 -19.98 -12.40
N SER A 161 5.93 -18.84 -12.91
CA SER A 161 6.69 -17.86 -12.15
C SER A 161 6.21 -16.45 -12.50
N ALA A 162 6.40 -15.52 -11.55
CA ALA A 162 6.05 -14.12 -11.74
C ALA A 162 6.86 -13.50 -12.88
N GLU A 163 6.23 -12.82 -13.82
CA GLU A 163 6.88 -12.08 -14.90
C GLU A 163 6.74 -10.58 -14.63
N VAL A 164 7.87 -9.89 -14.48
CA VAL A 164 7.92 -8.44 -14.24
C VAL A 164 8.51 -7.76 -15.47
N LYS A 165 7.82 -6.74 -15.97
CA LYS A 165 8.27 -5.92 -17.11
C LYS A 165 8.15 -4.45 -16.77
N VAL A 166 9.21 -3.70 -17.03
CA VAL A 166 9.18 -2.24 -16.97
C VAL A 166 8.34 -1.72 -18.14
N ILE A 167 7.24 -1.03 -17.83
CA ILE A 167 6.34 -0.46 -18.84
C ILE A 167 6.42 1.07 -18.89
N LEU A 168 6.93 1.70 -17.83
CA LEU A 168 7.31 3.10 -17.81
C LEU A 168 8.68 3.18 -17.16
N LYS A 169 9.68 3.67 -17.89
CA LYS A 169 11.04 3.86 -17.36
C LYS A 169 11.06 4.89 -16.24
N SER A 170 12.09 4.82 -15.39
CA SER A 170 12.35 5.81 -14.34
C SER A 170 12.23 7.24 -14.87
N ILE A 171 11.43 8.05 -14.17
CA ILE A 171 11.19 9.45 -14.49
C ILE A 171 11.89 10.22 -13.38
N ILE A 172 13.18 10.49 -13.58
CA ILE A 172 13.95 11.22 -12.58
C ILE A 172 13.47 12.68 -12.56
N SER A 173 12.49 12.96 -11.70
CA SER A 173 12.20 14.29 -11.18
C SER A 173 12.03 14.24 -9.66
N TYR A 174 12.35 15.36 -9.03
CA TYR A 174 12.63 15.53 -7.60
C TYR A 174 11.63 14.92 -6.59
N GLN A 175 12.15 14.63 -5.40
CA GLN A 175 11.58 14.12 -4.13
C GLN A 175 10.06 14.25 -3.91
N ALA A 176 9.27 13.31 -4.44
CA ALA A 176 8.00 12.95 -3.79
C ALA A 176 8.28 12.00 -2.62
N HIS A 177 7.61 12.21 -1.50
CA HIS A 177 7.72 11.35 -0.32
C HIS A 177 6.96 10.04 -0.52
N SER A 178 5.87 10.08 -1.29
CA SER A 178 5.12 8.89 -1.65
C SER A 178 4.51 9.01 -3.04
N ARG A 179 4.39 7.88 -3.72
CA ARG A 179 3.77 7.74 -5.03
C ARG A 179 2.68 6.69 -4.96
N TYR A 180 1.58 7.00 -5.62
CA TYR A 180 0.44 6.12 -5.78
C TYR A 180 0.22 5.86 -7.25
N ILE A 181 -0.40 4.73 -7.56
CA ILE A 181 -0.81 4.42 -8.91
C ILE A 181 -2.27 3.97 -8.92
N VAL A 182 -3.02 4.49 -9.88
CA VAL A 182 -4.44 4.18 -10.01
C VAL A 182 -4.85 4.13 -11.47
N GLN A 183 -5.79 3.24 -11.78
CA GLN A 183 -6.45 3.19 -13.06
C GLN A 183 -7.84 3.80 -12.95
N ALA A 184 -8.15 4.73 -13.84
CA ALA A 184 -9.47 5.31 -13.92
C ALA A 184 -10.47 4.41 -14.66
N PRO A 185 -11.79 4.55 -14.42
CA PRO A 185 -12.81 3.77 -15.11
C PRO A 185 -12.79 3.88 -16.64
N TRP A 186 -12.26 4.98 -17.18
CA TRP A 186 -12.10 5.18 -18.63
C TRP A 186 -10.78 4.63 -19.21
N GLY A 187 -10.00 3.92 -18.41
CA GLY A 187 -8.80 3.18 -18.83
C GLY A 187 -7.47 3.92 -18.71
N ASP A 188 -7.48 5.23 -18.46
CA ASP A 188 -6.25 5.98 -18.20
C ASP A 188 -5.61 5.57 -16.87
N PHE A 189 -4.28 5.55 -16.84
CA PHE A 189 -3.51 5.39 -15.60
C PHE A 189 -3.01 6.73 -15.12
N PHE A 190 -3.01 6.90 -13.79
CA PHE A 190 -2.49 8.08 -13.12
C PHE A 190 -1.44 7.69 -12.09
N GLN A 191 -0.39 8.51 -11.99
CA GLN A 191 0.45 8.56 -10.80
C GLN A 191 0.08 9.77 -9.95
N ILE A 192 0.09 9.60 -8.63
CA ILE A 192 -0.14 10.68 -7.67
C ILE A 192 1.09 10.81 -6.80
N TRP A 193 1.62 12.02 -6.74
CA TRP A 193 2.86 12.32 -6.03
C TRP A 193 2.52 13.17 -4.82
N ARG A 194 2.71 12.59 -3.63
CA ARG A 194 2.53 13.29 -2.36
C ARG A 194 3.84 13.91 -1.91
N HIS A 195 3.78 15.19 -1.63
CA HIS A 195 4.82 15.90 -0.89
C HIS A 195 4.30 16.21 0.50
N ASP A 196 5.16 15.98 1.48
CA ASP A 196 4.86 16.21 2.87
C ASP A 196 5.75 17.32 3.42
N LYS A 197 5.33 17.90 4.54
CA LYS A 197 6.08 18.88 5.31
C LYS A 197 6.00 18.58 6.80
N TYR A 198 6.95 19.14 7.53
CA TYR A 198 6.82 19.25 8.97
C TYR A 198 5.92 20.44 9.31
N ASN A 199 4.80 20.17 9.97
CA ASN A 199 4.01 21.20 10.63
C ASN A 199 4.46 21.33 12.10
N LYS A 200 4.66 22.57 12.55
CA LYS A 200 5.03 22.89 13.93
C LYS A 200 3.94 23.74 14.57
N GLU A 201 2.98 23.08 15.20
CA GLU A 201 1.91 23.73 15.95
C GLU A 201 1.94 23.32 17.41
N ASN A 202 1.73 24.28 18.31
CA ASN A 202 1.65 24.05 19.77
C ASN A 202 2.85 23.29 20.37
N GLY A 203 4.05 23.44 19.80
CA GLY A 203 5.27 22.77 20.25
C GLY A 203 5.41 21.31 19.82
N ARG A 204 4.49 20.79 18.99
CA ARG A 204 4.57 19.45 18.38
C ARG A 204 5.04 19.56 16.94
N THR A 205 5.83 18.59 16.49
CA THR A 205 6.25 18.47 15.09
C THR A 205 5.52 17.27 14.49
N GLU A 206 4.64 17.53 13.54
CA GLU A 206 3.81 16.53 12.88
C GLU A 206 4.16 16.46 11.38
N TRP A 207 4.16 15.26 10.82
CA TRP A 207 4.41 15.04 9.41
C TRP A 207 3.07 15.05 8.69
N VAL A 208 2.87 16.00 7.78
CA VAL A 208 1.58 16.23 7.11
C VAL A 208 1.75 16.36 5.61
N ALA A 209 0.73 15.95 4.86
CA ALA A 209 0.63 16.22 3.43
C ALA A 209 0.62 17.73 3.18
N ASP A 210 1.49 18.19 2.28
CA ASP A 210 1.59 19.58 1.84
C ASP A 210 0.95 19.77 0.47
N LYS A 211 1.24 18.87 -0.48
CA LYS A 211 0.77 18.97 -1.87
C LYS A 211 0.61 17.60 -2.50
N PHE A 212 -0.31 17.55 -3.46
CA PHE A 212 -0.46 16.43 -4.37
C PHE A 212 -0.33 16.90 -5.80
N PHE A 213 0.44 16.17 -6.60
CA PHE A 213 0.48 16.32 -8.05
C PHE A 213 -0.08 15.06 -8.69
N VAL A 214 -0.98 15.23 -9.66
CA VAL A 214 -1.57 14.12 -10.39
C VAL A 214 -1.07 14.15 -11.82
N TYR A 215 -0.54 13.02 -12.27
CA TYR A 215 -0.02 12.88 -13.62
C TYR A 215 -0.70 11.74 -14.35
N LYS A 216 -1.22 12.02 -15.54
CA LYS A 216 -1.64 10.99 -16.49
C LYS A 216 -0.41 10.32 -17.09
N ILE A 217 -0.41 8.98 -17.12
CA ILE A 217 0.69 8.19 -17.67
C ILE A 217 0.45 7.95 -19.16
N ASP A 218 1.46 8.24 -19.98
CA ASP A 218 1.56 7.84 -21.38
C ASP A 218 2.64 6.77 -21.51
N PHE A 219 2.22 5.50 -21.45
CA PHE A 219 3.12 4.36 -21.59
C PHE A 219 3.78 4.29 -22.98
N VAL A 220 3.11 4.77 -24.04
CA VAL A 220 3.66 4.74 -25.40
C VAL A 220 4.73 5.81 -25.55
N GLY A 221 4.41 7.03 -25.15
CA GLY A 221 5.32 8.17 -25.17
C GLY A 221 6.40 8.15 -24.07
N GLN A 222 6.34 7.20 -23.14
CA GLN A 222 7.24 7.08 -21.97
C GLN A 222 7.33 8.38 -21.17
N LYS A 223 6.17 8.99 -20.88
CA LYS A 223 6.09 10.27 -20.18
C LYS A 223 4.88 10.35 -19.27
N ILE A 224 4.91 11.32 -18.37
CA ILE A 224 3.80 11.68 -17.50
C ILE A 224 3.37 13.12 -17.77
N ILE A 225 2.07 13.39 -17.73
CA ILE A 225 1.48 14.69 -18.06
C ILE A 225 0.67 15.15 -16.85
N GLU A 226 1.07 16.26 -16.24
CA GLU A 226 0.36 16.83 -15.10
C GLU A 226 -1.07 17.19 -15.49
N THR A 227 -2.02 16.91 -14.61
CA THR A 227 -3.43 17.23 -14.83
C THR A 227 -4.14 17.51 -13.51
N ASN A 228 -5.12 18.41 -13.59
CA ASN A 228 -6.06 18.70 -12.52
C ASN A 228 -7.48 18.21 -12.84
N ASN A 229 -7.66 17.43 -13.90
CA ASN A 229 -8.98 17.00 -14.38
C ASN A 229 -9.17 15.49 -14.26
N LEU A 230 -10.12 15.10 -13.42
CA LEU A 230 -10.53 13.72 -13.17
C LEU A 230 -11.91 13.39 -13.78
N GLN A 231 -12.37 14.17 -14.76
CA GLN A 231 -13.64 13.96 -15.46
C GLN A 231 -14.84 13.81 -14.50
N ASP A 232 -15.01 14.74 -13.56
CA ASP A 232 -16.06 14.72 -12.53
C ASP A 232 -16.01 13.49 -11.60
N HIS A 233 -14.81 12.99 -11.32
CA HIS A 233 -14.56 11.97 -10.30
C HIS A 233 -13.80 12.54 -9.10
N ALA A 234 -13.93 11.86 -7.98
CA ALA A 234 -13.12 12.03 -6.79
C ALA A 234 -12.19 10.83 -6.64
N MET A 235 -10.92 11.08 -6.32
CA MET A 235 -9.90 10.05 -6.14
C MET A 235 -9.69 9.76 -4.66
N PHE A 236 -9.49 8.50 -4.30
CA PHE A 236 -9.26 8.05 -2.93
C PHE A 236 -7.90 7.37 -2.83
N ILE A 237 -7.08 7.86 -1.91
CA ILE A 237 -5.72 7.37 -1.63
C ILE A 237 -5.48 7.25 -0.11
N GLY A 238 -4.43 6.52 0.26
CA GLY A 238 -4.10 6.14 1.63
C GLY A 238 -3.75 4.65 1.66
N PHE A 239 -3.89 3.94 2.79
CA PHE A 239 -3.54 2.50 2.93
C PHE A 239 -4.23 1.51 1.98
N ASN A 240 -5.29 1.94 1.31
CA ASN A 240 -6.08 1.13 0.39
C ASN A 240 -5.41 1.02 -0.96
N ASN A 241 -5.92 0.09 -1.78
CA ASN A 241 -5.75 0.25 -3.22
C ASN A 241 -6.40 1.59 -3.61
N SER A 242 -5.69 2.40 -4.39
CA SER A 242 -6.19 3.69 -4.86
C SER A 242 -7.36 3.47 -5.83
N PHE A 243 -8.39 4.32 -5.77
CA PHE A 243 -9.56 4.21 -6.67
C PHE A 243 -10.22 5.56 -6.96
N LEU A 244 -11.09 5.60 -7.96
CA LEU A 244 -11.89 6.78 -8.32
C LEU A 244 -13.38 6.47 -8.24
N LEU A 245 -14.17 7.44 -7.75
CA LEU A 245 -15.63 7.37 -7.74
C LEU A 245 -16.24 8.53 -8.55
N PRO A 246 -17.28 8.27 -9.36
CA PRO A 246 -17.99 9.31 -10.09
C PRO A 246 -18.82 10.18 -9.14
N VAL A 247 -18.64 11.50 -9.17
CA VAL A 247 -19.37 12.42 -8.29
C VAL A 247 -20.87 12.42 -8.55
N LYS A 248 -21.29 12.16 -9.79
CA LYS A 248 -22.72 12.04 -10.15
C LYS A 248 -23.49 11.00 -9.31
N ASP A 249 -22.82 9.93 -8.87
CA ASP A 249 -23.44 8.85 -8.11
C ASP A 249 -23.37 9.12 -6.60
N PHE A 250 -22.51 10.06 -6.19
CA PHE A 250 -22.26 10.45 -4.81
C PHE A 250 -22.20 11.98 -4.68
N PRO A 251 -23.35 12.67 -4.58
CA PRO A 251 -23.40 14.14 -4.57
C PRO A 251 -22.66 14.83 -3.42
N ALA A 252 -22.26 14.08 -2.38
CA ALA A 252 -21.45 14.58 -1.28
C ALA A 252 -19.95 14.67 -1.62
N LEU A 253 -19.53 14.09 -2.76
CA LEU A 253 -18.15 14.16 -3.22
C LEU A 253 -17.89 15.45 -3.98
N VAL A 254 -16.68 15.97 -3.85
CA VAL A 254 -16.21 17.13 -4.60
C VAL A 254 -15.49 16.63 -5.86
N PRO A 255 -15.83 17.13 -7.07
CA PRO A 255 -15.14 16.74 -8.30
C PRO A 255 -13.68 17.20 -8.29
N ASN A 256 -12.83 16.52 -9.07
CA ASN A 256 -11.42 16.88 -9.23
C ASN A 256 -10.69 17.03 -7.87
N SER A 257 -11.01 16.16 -6.92
CA SER A 257 -10.49 16.21 -5.56
C SER A 257 -9.90 14.87 -5.14
N ILE A 258 -8.93 14.92 -4.23
CA ILE A 258 -8.23 13.76 -3.68
C ILE A 258 -8.61 13.62 -2.21
N TYR A 259 -9.24 12.50 -1.87
CA TYR A 259 -9.58 12.08 -0.52
C TYR A 259 -8.42 11.24 0.02
N HIS A 260 -7.66 11.81 0.94
CA HIS A 260 -6.44 11.22 1.47
C HIS A 260 -6.61 10.79 2.94
N THR A 261 -6.07 9.61 3.25
CA THR A 261 -5.86 9.11 4.61
C THR A 261 -4.39 8.83 4.84
N ASP A 262 -3.87 9.21 6.01
CA ASP A 262 -2.47 8.98 6.37
C ASP A 262 -2.07 7.49 6.32
N ASP A 263 -0.94 7.23 5.68
CA ASP A 263 -0.42 5.91 5.35
C ASP A 263 1.12 5.81 5.42
N LEU A 264 1.76 6.80 6.06
CA LEU A 264 3.20 6.79 6.30
C LEU A 264 3.54 5.75 7.38
N LEU A 265 3.81 4.52 6.96
CA LEU A 265 4.02 3.38 7.85
C LEU A 265 5.14 3.61 8.87
N ASP A 266 6.29 4.13 8.45
CA ASP A 266 7.40 4.41 9.38
C ASP A 266 7.02 5.43 10.45
N TYR A 267 6.24 6.45 10.07
CA TYR A 267 5.75 7.45 11.02
C TYR A 267 4.71 6.84 11.95
N ILE A 268 3.78 6.05 11.43
CA ILE A 268 2.73 5.38 12.20
C ILE A 268 3.32 4.36 13.18
N TYR A 269 4.35 3.63 12.74
CA TYR A 269 5.12 2.69 13.55
C TYR A 269 5.75 3.40 14.77
N CYS A 270 6.50 4.48 14.53
CA CYS A 270 7.17 5.22 15.59
C CYS A 270 6.21 6.07 16.45
N HIS A 271 5.06 6.48 15.90
CA HIS A 271 4.18 7.47 16.50
C HIS A 271 2.71 7.05 16.45
N ARG A 272 2.40 5.88 17.01
CA ARG A 272 1.08 5.20 16.91
C ARG A 272 -0.14 6.07 17.19
N PHE A 273 -0.05 6.97 18.17
CA PHE A 273 -1.17 7.82 18.62
C PHE A 273 -1.09 9.28 18.14
N SER A 274 -0.12 9.61 17.29
CA SER A 274 -0.02 10.93 16.67
C SER A 274 -1.19 11.23 15.76
N LEU A 275 -1.30 12.50 15.37
CA LEU A 275 -2.27 12.99 14.40
C LEU A 275 -2.30 12.09 13.15
N ARG A 276 -3.51 11.73 12.71
CA ARG A 276 -3.77 11.09 11.42
C ARG A 276 -4.58 12.03 10.56
N GLN A 277 -4.04 12.38 9.40
CA GLN A 277 -4.76 13.23 8.47
C GLN A 277 -5.84 12.43 7.74
N VAL A 278 -7.04 13.01 7.73
CA VAL A 278 -8.14 12.62 6.85
C VAL A 278 -8.61 13.89 6.18
N VAL A 279 -8.19 14.09 4.93
CA VAL A 279 -8.32 15.38 4.26
C VAL A 279 -8.85 15.21 2.84
N ILE A 280 -9.50 16.25 2.34
CA ILE A 280 -9.79 16.44 0.92
C ILE A 280 -8.83 17.49 0.41
N PHE A 281 -8.12 17.17 -0.66
CA PHE A 281 -7.33 18.11 -1.43
C PHE A 281 -8.05 18.47 -2.72
N ASN A 282 -8.37 19.75 -2.92
CA ASN A 282 -8.98 20.24 -4.14
C ASN A 282 -7.88 20.54 -5.18
N MET A 283 -7.96 19.92 -6.36
CA MET A 283 -6.92 20.06 -7.40
C MET A 283 -7.02 21.37 -8.20
N GLU A 284 -8.12 22.13 -8.07
CA GLU A 284 -8.32 23.40 -8.77
C GLU A 284 -7.61 24.57 -8.06
N ASP A 285 -7.78 24.67 -6.74
CA ASP A 285 -7.22 25.76 -5.93
C ASP A 285 -6.09 25.33 -4.99
N GLY A 286 -5.82 24.03 -4.88
CA GLY A 286 -4.79 23.45 -4.02
C GLY A 286 -5.12 23.53 -2.52
N SER A 287 -6.38 23.75 -2.17
CA SER A 287 -6.83 23.84 -0.77
C SER A 287 -7.02 22.47 -0.12
N PHE A 288 -6.89 22.46 1.22
CA PHE A 288 -7.16 21.29 2.05
C PHE A 288 -8.42 21.52 2.89
N ILE A 289 -9.29 20.52 2.93
CA ILE A 289 -10.46 20.46 3.82
C ILE A 289 -10.27 19.28 4.77
N GLU A 290 -10.22 19.53 6.06
CA GLU A 290 -10.15 18.46 7.07
C GLU A 290 -11.52 17.83 7.28
N LEU A 291 -11.62 16.51 7.10
CA LEU A 291 -12.87 15.76 7.29
C LEU A 291 -13.12 15.35 8.74
N SER A 292 -12.07 15.38 9.57
CA SER A 292 -12.17 15.11 10.99
C SER A 292 -11.18 16.02 11.69
N PRO A 293 -11.61 16.84 12.68
CA PRO A 293 -10.70 17.72 13.37
C PRO A 293 -9.63 16.87 14.06
N PRO A 294 -8.34 17.12 13.81
CA PRO A 294 -7.27 16.34 14.38
C PRO A 294 -7.18 16.58 15.88
N SER A 295 -7.91 15.78 16.65
CA SER A 295 -7.70 15.74 18.09
C SER A 295 -6.48 14.88 18.37
N SER A 296 -5.40 15.54 18.77
CA SER A 296 -4.08 14.96 19.01
C SER A 296 -4.00 13.95 20.18
N ASN A 297 -5.11 13.70 20.87
CA ASN A 297 -5.26 12.72 21.96
C ASN A 297 -6.41 11.73 21.71
N SER A 298 -6.93 11.62 20.49
CA SER A 298 -8.10 10.77 20.25
C SER A 298 -7.73 9.32 19.96
N ARG A 299 -8.49 8.43 20.60
CA ARG A 299 -8.52 7.00 20.26
C ARG A 299 -8.88 6.74 18.79
N LEU A 300 -9.38 7.75 18.06
CA LEU A 300 -9.66 7.68 16.62
C LEU A 300 -8.39 7.64 15.75
N ASN A 301 -7.21 7.97 16.29
CA ASN A 301 -5.94 7.90 15.54
C ASN A 301 -5.36 6.48 15.43
N TRP A 302 -5.93 5.53 16.18
CA TRP A 302 -5.53 4.13 16.15
C TRP A 302 -6.75 3.18 16.21
N PRO A 303 -6.92 2.26 15.25
CA PRO A 303 -6.06 2.02 14.09
C PRO A 303 -6.07 3.19 13.09
N PRO A 304 -5.10 3.26 12.15
CA PRO A 304 -5.09 4.31 11.12
C PRO A 304 -6.39 4.30 10.31
N PRO A 305 -6.86 5.47 9.84
CA PRO A 305 -8.06 5.57 9.03
C PRO A 305 -7.87 4.86 7.68
N VAL A 306 -8.92 4.18 7.23
CA VAL A 306 -8.92 3.40 5.99
C VAL A 306 -10.26 3.64 5.28
N TRP A 307 -10.21 4.06 4.02
CA TRP A 307 -11.38 4.06 3.14
C TRP A 307 -11.92 2.64 2.93
N ILE A 308 -13.22 2.45 3.08
CA ILE A 308 -13.88 1.17 2.80
C ILE A 308 -14.80 1.35 1.60
N GLN A 309 -14.61 0.54 0.57
CA GLN A 309 -15.59 0.38 -0.50
C GLN A 309 -16.44 -0.87 -0.17
N PRO A 310 -17.65 -0.70 0.39
CA PRO A 310 -18.51 -1.84 0.65
C PRO A 310 -18.95 -2.45 -0.67
N SER A 311 -18.76 -3.77 -0.82
CA SER A 311 -19.48 -4.55 -1.82
C SER A 311 -20.78 -5.05 -1.18
N LEU A 312 -21.88 -4.36 -1.47
CA LEU A 312 -23.19 -4.92 -1.17
C LEU A 312 -23.46 -5.98 -2.24
N ALA A 313 -23.25 -7.25 -1.89
CA ALA A 313 -23.75 -8.38 -2.66
C ALA A 313 -25.27 -8.47 -2.56
#